data_AF-A0A822BJF3-F1
#
_entry.id   AF-A0A822BJF3-F1
#
_cell.length_a   1.000
_cell.length_b   1.000
_cell.length_c   1.000
_cell.angle_alpha   90.00
_cell.angle_beta   90.00
_cell.angle_gamma   90.00
#
_symmetry.space_group_name_H-M   'P 1'
#
loop_
_entity.id
_entity.type
_entity.pdbx_description
1 polymer ?
#
loop_
_entity_poly.entity_id
_entity_poly.type
_entity_poly.pdbx_seq_one_letter_code
_entity_poly.pdbx_strand_id
1 'polypeptide(L)'
;MILTGVEIYSEPPFQMRDASDGFMKRLPEWLREELKPIDQRKDCIIMNSVHRFWIEAGQITYEHQYDENNNIITYYLSDVPMCVKKQLMQYDEQGNLIDDLSKVEDGHSSEGDFAQAFTRYYDQMGSYFPELLRLKELLKRGVLLVFIRST
;
A
#
# COMPACT_ATOMS: atom_id res chain seq x y z
N MET A 1 -10.30 -7.22 -1.87
CA MET A 1 -10.58 -5.78 -2.11
C MET A 1 -9.77 -5.16 -3.25
N ILE A 2 -8.55 -5.60 -3.57
CA ILE A 2 -7.96 -5.50 -4.94
C ILE A 2 -7.28 -6.84 -5.27
N LEU A 3 -6.54 -7.34 -4.29
CA LEU A 3 -5.85 -8.63 -4.27
C LEU A 3 -6.70 -9.86 -4.63
N THR A 4 -7.97 -9.88 -4.19
CA THR A 4 -8.85 -11.05 -4.23
C THR A 4 -9.93 -10.97 -5.32
N GLY A 5 -9.90 -9.93 -6.17
CA GLY A 5 -10.92 -9.75 -7.21
C GLY A 5 -12.32 -9.40 -6.71
N VAL A 6 -12.50 -9.23 -5.39
CA VAL A 6 -13.78 -8.93 -4.76
C VAL A 6 -13.70 -7.62 -3.98
N GLU A 7 -14.71 -6.78 -4.14
CA GLU A 7 -14.97 -5.57 -3.37
C GLU A 7 -16.15 -5.73 -2.43
N ILE A 8 -16.15 -4.93 -1.36
CA ILE A 8 -17.21 -4.91 -0.36
C ILE A 8 -17.74 -3.48 -0.28
N TYR A 9 -19.07 -3.31 -0.31
CA TYR A 9 -19.68 -1.99 -0.10
C TYR A 9 -19.32 -1.45 1.30
N SER A 10 -19.20 -0.13 1.42
CA SER A 10 -18.92 0.55 2.69
C SER A 10 -20.14 0.67 3.60
N GLU A 11 -21.34 0.39 3.08
CA GLU A 11 -22.61 0.53 3.78
C GLU A 11 -23.29 -0.85 3.96
N PRO A 12 -24.03 -1.04 5.07
CA PRO A 12 -24.82 -2.25 5.26
C PRO A 12 -25.81 -2.41 4.09
N PRO A 13 -26.00 -3.63 3.55
CA PRO A 13 -25.60 -4.92 4.14
C PRO A 13 -24.21 -5.43 3.70
N PHE A 14 -23.26 -4.56 3.34
CA PHE A 14 -21.87 -4.90 2.99
C PHE A 14 -21.79 -5.97 1.89
N GLN A 15 -22.59 -5.82 0.83
CA GLN A 15 -22.61 -6.78 -0.25
C GLN A 15 -21.24 -6.89 -0.92
N MET A 16 -20.91 -8.10 -1.38
CA MET A 16 -19.74 -8.33 -2.20
C MET A 16 -20.08 -8.05 -3.67
N ARG A 17 -19.13 -7.47 -4.40
CA ARG A 17 -19.21 -7.30 -5.85
C ARG A 17 -17.88 -7.66 -6.50
N ASP A 18 -17.91 -8.02 -7.78
CA ASP A 18 -16.70 -8.25 -8.55
C ASP A 18 -15.92 -6.93 -8.69
N ALA A 19 -14.60 -7.00 -8.51
CA ALA A 19 -13.74 -5.83 -8.59
C ALA A 19 -13.68 -5.25 -10.01
N SER A 20 -13.90 -6.07 -11.04
CA SER A 20 -13.99 -5.65 -12.44
C SER A 20 -15.16 -4.70 -12.70
N ASP A 21 -16.27 -4.87 -11.98
CA ASP A 21 -17.43 -3.97 -12.03
C ASP A 21 -17.26 -2.72 -11.14
N GLY A 22 -16.31 -2.77 -10.21
CA GLY A 22 -16.08 -1.75 -9.19
C GLY A 22 -14.86 -0.86 -9.43
N PHE A 23 -13.93 -0.89 -8.49
CA PHE A 23 -12.66 -0.18 -8.45
C PHE A 23 -11.82 -0.41 -9.70
N MET A 24 -11.67 -1.65 -10.17
CA MET A 24 -10.79 -1.96 -11.32
C MET A 24 -11.30 -1.27 -12.59
N LYS A 25 -12.61 -1.07 -12.74
CA LYS A 25 -13.21 -0.35 -13.87
C LYS A 25 -12.65 1.06 -14.08
N ARG A 26 -12.19 1.72 -13.01
CA ARG A 26 -11.62 3.08 -13.06
C ARG A 26 -10.19 3.10 -13.59
N LEU A 27 -9.52 1.95 -13.62
CA LEU A 27 -8.14 1.83 -14.05
C LEU A 27 -8.04 1.63 -15.58
N PRO A 28 -7.02 2.21 -16.24
CA PRO A 28 -6.75 1.95 -17.64
C PRO A 28 -6.34 0.48 -17.84
N GLU A 29 -6.56 -0.04 -19.04
CA GLU A 29 -6.32 -1.46 -19.38
C GLU A 29 -4.95 -1.96 -18.93
N TRP A 30 -3.89 -1.24 -19.30
CA TRP A 30 -2.53 -1.64 -18.97
C TRP A 30 -2.30 -1.75 -17.46
N LEU A 31 -2.91 -0.89 -16.65
CA LEU A 31 -2.74 -0.92 -15.19
C LEU A 31 -3.60 -2.02 -14.55
N ARG A 32 -4.77 -2.32 -15.12
CA ARG A 32 -5.56 -3.49 -14.74
C ARG A 32 -4.80 -4.79 -14.99
N GLU A 33 -4.08 -4.87 -16.11
CA GLU A 33 -3.29 -6.04 -16.47
C GLU A 33 -2.12 -6.26 -15.49
N GLU A 34 -1.41 -5.20 -15.10
CA GLU A 34 -0.31 -5.26 -14.14
C GLU A 34 -0.80 -5.59 -12.71
N LEU A 35 -2.01 -5.13 -12.36
CA LEU A 35 -2.59 -5.26 -11.02
C LEU A 35 -3.74 -6.26 -10.95
N LYS A 36 -3.74 -7.27 -11.82
CA LYS A 36 -4.74 -8.33 -11.76
C LYS A 36 -4.79 -8.95 -10.36
N PRO A 37 -6.01 -9.29 -9.89
CA PRO A 37 -6.19 -10.13 -8.72
C PRO A 37 -5.31 -11.38 -8.76
N ILE A 38 -4.85 -11.82 -7.60
CA ILE A 38 -3.89 -12.93 -7.46
C ILE A 38 -4.45 -14.22 -8.07
N ASP A 39 -5.74 -14.49 -7.86
CA ASP A 39 -6.47 -15.65 -8.38
C ASP A 39 -6.59 -15.67 -9.90
N GLN A 40 -6.37 -14.53 -10.55
CA GLN A 40 -6.43 -14.36 -12.02
C GLN A 40 -5.03 -14.34 -12.66
N ARG A 41 -3.95 -14.51 -11.88
CA ARG A 41 -2.57 -14.54 -12.38
C ARG A 41 -2.21 -15.95 -12.87
N LYS A 42 -1.48 -16.01 -14.00
CA LYS A 42 -1.13 -17.26 -14.69
C LYS A 42 -0.27 -18.21 -13.84
N ASP A 43 0.57 -17.66 -12.97
CA ASP A 43 1.48 -18.41 -12.11
C ASP A 43 0.92 -18.60 -10.69
N CYS A 44 -0.40 -18.44 -10.51
CA CYS A 44 -1.06 -18.66 -9.22
C CYS A 44 -1.07 -20.15 -8.88
N ILE A 45 -0.08 -20.59 -8.12
CA ILE A 45 -0.17 -21.82 -7.36
C ILE A 45 -1.15 -21.53 -6.22
N ILE A 46 -2.40 -22.00 -6.33
CA ILE A 46 -3.38 -21.91 -5.25
C ILE A 46 -2.89 -22.78 -4.09
N MET A 47 -1.97 -22.25 -3.30
CA MET A 47 -1.66 -22.75 -1.98
C MET A 47 -2.73 -22.17 -1.05
N ASN A 48 -3.22 -22.98 -0.12
CA ASN A 48 -4.17 -22.55 0.92
C ASN A 48 -3.43 -21.69 1.96
N SER A 49 -2.75 -20.65 1.50
CA SER A 49 -1.87 -19.76 2.23
C SER A 49 -2.54 -18.41 2.40
N VAL A 50 -2.55 -17.92 3.63
CA VAL A 50 -3.10 -16.61 3.96
C VAL A 50 -1.97 -15.61 4.02
N HIS A 51 -2.14 -14.46 3.37
CA HIS A 51 -1.18 -13.36 3.40
C HIS A 51 -1.84 -12.09 3.93
N ARG A 52 -1.11 -11.37 4.80
CA ARG A 52 -1.44 -10.00 5.18
C ARG A 52 -0.71 -9.03 4.25
N PHE A 53 -1.39 -7.96 3.84
CA PHE A 53 -0.79 -6.86 3.08
C PHE A 53 -0.99 -5.54 3.81
N TRP A 54 -0.01 -4.65 3.73
CA TRP A 54 -0.11 -3.28 4.22
C TRP A 54 0.71 -2.33 3.35
N ILE A 55 0.37 -1.04 3.42
CA ILE A 55 1.15 0.02 2.81
C ILE A 55 2.13 0.54 3.86
N GLU A 56 3.41 0.56 3.52
CA GLU A 56 4.49 1.07 4.34
C GLU A 56 5.13 2.28 3.67
N ALA A 57 5.31 3.34 4.46
CA ALA A 57 6.02 4.53 4.03
C ALA A 57 7.51 4.39 4.33
N GLY A 58 8.32 4.75 3.34
CA GLY A 58 9.76 4.86 3.48
C GLY A 58 10.18 6.09 4.26
N GLN A 59 11.49 6.27 4.37
CA GLN A 59 12.08 7.40 5.07
C GLN A 59 11.72 8.73 4.38
N ILE A 60 11.25 9.69 5.18
CA ILE A 60 11.04 11.08 4.76
C ILE A 60 12.33 11.83 5.04
N THR A 61 12.97 12.34 4.00
CA THR A 61 14.11 13.25 4.14
C THR A 61 13.63 14.69 4.09
N TYR A 62 14.39 15.58 4.71
CA TYR A 62 14.06 16.99 4.75
C TYR A 62 15.31 17.86 4.72
N GLU A 63 15.16 19.04 4.15
CA GLU A 63 16.13 20.12 4.18
C GLU A 63 15.49 21.34 4.84
N HIS A 64 16.28 22.21 5.46
CA HIS A 64 15.77 23.45 6.01
C HIS A 64 16.65 24.64 5.63
N GLN A 65 16.02 25.79 5.51
CA GLN A 65 16.66 27.07 5.26
C GLN A 65 16.21 28.06 6.33
N TYR A 66 17.18 28.79 6.91
CA TYR A 66 16.91 29.84 7.88
C TYR A 66 17.11 31.21 7.22
N ASP A 67 16.07 32.03 7.28
CA ASP A 67 16.11 33.44 6.89
C ASP A 67 16.33 34.31 8.13
N GLU A 68 17.57 34.76 8.32
CA GLU A 68 17.98 35.61 9.44
C GLU A 68 17.24 36.95 9.49
N ASN A 69 16.84 37.49 8.33
CA ASN A 69 16.20 38.82 8.27
C ASN A 69 14.75 38.78 8.75
N ASN A 70 14.05 37.68 8.49
CA ASN A 70 12.63 37.53 8.81
C ASN A 70 12.36 36.57 9.98
N ASN A 71 13.40 35.93 10.53
CA ASN A 71 13.29 34.90 11.57
C ASN A 71 12.35 33.75 11.14
N ILE A 72 12.45 33.32 9.88
CA ILE A 72 11.63 32.25 9.29
C ILE A 72 12.50 31.02 9.04
N ILE A 73 12.06 29.86 9.52
CA ILE A 73 12.62 28.56 9.14
C ILE A 73 11.68 27.92 8.11
N THR A 74 12.20 27.60 6.93
CA THR A 74 11.46 26.88 5.88
C THR A 74 11.96 25.45 5.78
N TYR A 75 11.05 24.47 5.87
CA TYR A 75 11.35 23.04 5.71
C TYR A 75 10.87 22.53 4.35
N TYR A 76 11.76 21.88 3.61
CA TYR A 76 11.46 21.21 2.34
C TYR A 76 11.47 19.70 2.57
N LEU A 77 10.29 19.09 2.47
CA LEU A 77 10.11 17.63 2.64
C LEU A 77 10.22 16.94 1.29
N SER A 78 10.98 15.85 1.22
CA SER A 78 11.12 15.02 0.02
C SER A 78 9.81 14.34 -0.36
N ASP A 79 9.79 13.69 -1.53
CA ASP A 79 8.77 12.67 -1.80
C ASP A 79 8.86 11.54 -0.78
N VAL A 80 7.73 10.90 -0.50
CA VAL A 80 7.62 9.80 0.46
C VAL A 80 7.49 8.50 -0.34
N PRO A 81 8.52 7.65 -0.39
CA PRO A 81 8.42 6.36 -1.05
C PRO A 81 7.33 5.53 -0.37
N MET A 82 6.37 5.01 -1.14
CA MET A 82 5.31 4.14 -0.61
C MET A 82 5.49 2.75 -1.19
N CYS A 83 5.42 1.72 -0.35
CA CYS A 83 5.54 0.34 -0.77
C CYS A 83 4.42 -0.51 -0.19
N VAL A 84 4.01 -1.52 -0.94
CA VAL A 84 3.11 -2.57 -0.45
C VAL A 84 3.97 -3.72 0.03
N LYS A 85 3.79 -4.07 1.30
CA LYS A 85 4.42 -5.21 1.95
C LYS A 85 3.45 -6.37 2.04
N LYS A 86 4.00 -7.58 2.15
CA LYS A 86 3.24 -8.81 2.37
C LYS A 86 3.86 -9.60 3.53
N GLN A 87 3.04 -10.38 4.22
CA GLN A 87 3.50 -11.34 5.22
C GLN A 87 2.68 -12.61 5.09
N LEU A 88 3.36 -13.75 4.95
CA LEU A 88 2.71 -15.05 5.00
C LEU A 88 2.25 -15.33 6.44
N MET A 89 1.07 -15.93 6.57
CA MET A 89 0.47 -16.27 7.84
C MET A 89 0.21 -17.78 7.94
N GLN A 90 0.28 -18.29 9.17
CA GLN A 90 0.02 -19.69 9.52
C GLN A 90 -0.81 -19.79 10.80
N TYR A 91 -1.48 -20.91 11.00
CA TYR A 91 -2.18 -21.18 12.25
C TYR A 91 -1.19 -21.67 13.30
N ASP A 92 -1.24 -21.10 14.50
CA ASP A 92 -0.57 -21.64 15.68
C ASP A 92 -1.31 -22.87 16.23
N GLU A 93 -0.75 -23.49 17.27
CA GLU A 93 -1.34 -24.66 17.94
C GLU A 93 -2.70 -24.36 18.59
N GLN A 94 -3.00 -23.08 18.84
CA GLN A 94 -4.25 -22.60 19.42
C GLN A 94 -5.29 -22.23 18.34
N GLY A 95 -4.95 -22.37 17.06
CA GLY A 95 -5.81 -22.03 15.93
C GLY A 95 -5.89 -20.52 15.64
N ASN A 96 -4.99 -19.71 16.18
CA ASN A 96 -4.87 -18.30 15.83
C ASN A 96 -3.99 -18.14 14.59
N LEU A 97 -4.34 -17.17 13.74
CA LEU A 97 -3.57 -16.84 12.57
C LEU A 97 -2.43 -15.88 12.94
N ILE A 98 -1.19 -16.34 12.86
CA ILE A 98 0.04 -15.62 13.19
C ILE A 98 0.96 -15.46 11.98
N ASP A 99 1.86 -14.49 12.03
CA ASP A 99 2.85 -14.28 10.97
C ASP A 99 3.86 -15.45 10.95
N ASP A 100 4.06 -16.04 9.77
CA ASP A 100 5.07 -17.08 9.55
C ASP A 100 6.45 -16.42 9.35
N LEU A 101 7.19 -16.30 10.45
CA LEU A 101 8.55 -15.76 10.45
C LEU A 101 9.61 -16.77 9.95
N SER A 102 9.22 -18.02 9.72
CA SER A 102 10.16 -19.09 9.32
C SER A 102 10.47 -19.07 7.82
N LYS A 103 9.58 -18.50 7.02
CA LYS A 103 9.77 -18.35 5.58
C LYS A 103 10.21 -16.94 5.26
N VAL A 104 11.43 -16.83 4.71
CA VAL A 104 11.91 -15.60 4.06
C VAL A 104 10.93 -15.25 2.93
N GLU A 105 10.57 -13.97 2.81
CA GLU A 105 9.67 -13.46 1.76
C GLU A 105 10.04 -14.05 0.40
N ASP A 106 9.22 -14.98 -0.09
CA ASP A 106 9.44 -15.54 -1.43
C ASP A 106 9.13 -14.44 -2.46
N GLY A 107 10.18 -13.94 -3.11
CA GLY A 107 10.11 -12.89 -4.11
C GLY A 107 9.51 -13.34 -5.44
N HIS A 108 9.18 -14.62 -5.60
CA HIS A 108 8.62 -15.21 -6.81
C HIS A 108 7.20 -15.77 -6.65
N SER A 109 6.48 -15.37 -5.58
CA SER A 109 5.07 -15.74 -5.40
C SER A 109 4.14 -14.74 -6.09
N SER A 110 2.92 -15.16 -6.47
CA SER A 110 1.92 -14.27 -7.07
C SER A 110 1.57 -13.07 -6.15
N GLU A 111 1.63 -13.27 -4.82
CA GLU A 111 1.50 -12.20 -3.83
C GLU A 111 2.69 -11.23 -3.86
N GLY A 112 3.90 -11.75 -4.06
CA GLY A 112 5.11 -10.94 -4.21
C GLY A 112 5.05 -10.09 -5.47
N ASP A 113 4.66 -10.69 -6.60
CA ASP A 113 4.49 -9.99 -7.87
C ASP A 113 3.41 -8.91 -7.77
N PHE A 114 2.32 -9.19 -7.06
CA PHE A 114 1.30 -8.17 -6.80
C PHE A 114 1.85 -7.02 -5.97
N ALA A 115 2.52 -7.31 -4.85
CA ALA A 115 3.07 -6.30 -3.96
C ALA A 115 4.11 -5.42 -4.68
N GLN A 116 4.95 -6.02 -5.50
CA GLN A 116 5.93 -5.33 -6.32
C GLN A 116 5.27 -4.46 -7.39
N ALA A 117 4.29 -4.99 -8.13
CA ALA A 117 3.57 -4.24 -9.14
C ALA A 117 2.82 -3.05 -8.53
N PHE A 118 2.12 -3.25 -7.41
CA PHE A 118 1.41 -2.19 -6.73
C PHE A 118 2.36 -1.11 -6.21
N THR A 119 3.50 -1.51 -5.65
CA THR A 119 4.56 -0.57 -5.23
C THR A 119 5.07 0.25 -6.41
N ARG A 120 5.38 -0.41 -7.54
CA ARG A 120 5.91 0.23 -8.75
C ARG A 120 4.95 1.27 -9.32
N TYR A 121 3.65 0.98 -9.28
CA TYR A 121 2.62 1.84 -9.87
C TYR A 121 1.82 2.64 -8.83
N TYR A 122 2.33 2.78 -7.59
CA TYR A 122 1.60 3.39 -6.49
C TYR A 122 1.12 4.81 -6.82
N ASP A 123 1.98 5.63 -7.45
CA ASP A 123 1.65 7.03 -7.77
C ASP A 123 0.66 7.14 -8.93
N GLN A 124 0.77 6.26 -9.93
CA GLN A 124 -0.18 6.14 -11.02
C GLN A 124 -1.55 5.70 -10.49
N MET A 125 -1.58 4.73 -9.57
CA MET A 125 -2.79 4.34 -8.84
C MET A 125 -3.39 5.54 -8.10
N GLY A 126 -2.54 6.35 -7.47
CA GLY A 126 -2.91 7.57 -6.80
C GLY A 126 -3.61 8.62 -7.66
N SER A 127 -3.40 8.59 -8.98
CA SER A 127 -4.10 9.48 -9.92
C SER A 127 -5.59 9.11 -10.08
N TYR A 128 -5.94 7.85 -9.84
CA TYR A 128 -7.31 7.34 -9.89
C TYR A 128 -7.95 7.23 -8.49
N PHE A 129 -7.10 7.04 -7.47
CA PHE A 129 -7.47 6.91 -6.06
C PHE A 129 -6.67 7.89 -5.21
N PRO A 130 -7.10 9.17 -5.15
CA PRO A 130 -6.35 10.23 -4.49
C PRO A 130 -6.04 9.95 -3.02
N GLU A 131 -6.79 9.07 -2.36
CA GLU A 131 -6.56 8.59 -1.00
C GLU A 131 -5.14 8.02 -0.82
N LEU A 132 -4.59 7.34 -1.83
CA LEU A 132 -3.23 6.79 -1.79
C LEU A 132 -2.17 7.89 -1.73
N LEU A 133 -2.36 8.99 -2.47
CA LEU A 133 -1.43 10.13 -2.44
C LEU A 133 -1.64 11.00 -1.19
N ARG A 134 -2.90 11.12 -0.73
CA ARG A 134 -3.21 11.80 0.54
C ARG A 134 -2.53 11.14 1.72
N LEU A 135 -2.27 9.83 1.68
CA LEU A 135 -1.48 9.15 2.70
C LEU A 135 -0.05 9.69 2.79
N LYS A 136 0.61 9.98 1.66
CA LYS A 136 1.93 10.64 1.64
C LYS A 136 1.89 12.00 2.36
N GLU A 137 0.88 12.80 2.04
CA GLU A 137 0.71 14.13 2.63
C GLU A 137 0.36 14.09 4.12
N LEU A 138 -0.39 13.08 4.56
CA LEU A 138 -0.66 12.86 5.97
C LEU A 138 0.63 12.58 6.76
N LEU A 139 1.54 11.81 6.19
CA LEU A 139 2.83 11.50 6.83
C LEU A 139 3.72 12.74 6.93
N LYS A 140 3.79 13.55 5.87
CA LYS A 140 4.48 14.85 5.89
C LYS A 140 3.95 15.77 7.00
N ARG A 141 2.63 15.80 7.21
CA ARG A 141 2.03 16.55 8.33
C ARG A 141 2.45 16.01 9.69
N GLY A 142 2.59 14.69 9.82
CA GLY A 142 3.14 14.07 11.03
C GLY A 142 4.55 14.57 11.35
N VAL A 143 5.42 14.68 10.35
CA VAL A 143 6.79 15.22 10.50
C VAL A 143 6.76 16.69 10.94
N LEU A 144 5.89 17.51 10.36
CA LEU A 144 5.74 18.91 10.78
C LEU A 144 5.38 19.04 12.27
N LEU A 145 4.51 18.17 12.79
CA LEU A 145 4.17 18.16 14.21
C LEU A 145 5.39 17.83 15.10
N VAL A 146 6.31 17.00 14.61
CA VAL A 146 7.57 16.72 15.31
C VAL A 146 8.44 17.98 15.36
N PHE A 147 8.61 18.69 14.23
CA PHE A 147 9.40 19.92 14.19
C PHE A 147 8.84 21.01 15.11
N ILE A 148 7.51 21.19 15.12
CA ILE A 148 6.85 22.16 16.01
C ILE A 148 7.08 21.81 17.48
N ARG A 149 7.13 20.52 17.85
CA ARG A 149 7.38 20.10 19.24
C ARG A 149 8.85 20.19 19.65
N SER A 150 9.77 20.12 18.70
CA SER A 150 11.21 20.18 18.96
C SER A 150 11.80 21.59 18.91
N THR A 151 10.98 22.58 18.57
CA THR A 151 11.34 24.02 18.54
C THR A 151 10.78 24.69 19.80
#